data_AF-A0A3B7LTG5-F1
#
_entry.id   AF-A0A3B7LTG5-F1
#
_cell.length_a   1.000
_cell.length_b   1.000
_cell.length_c   1.000
_cell.angle_alpha   90.00
_cell.angle_beta   90.00
_cell.angle_gamma   90.00
#
_symmetry.space_group_name_H-M   'P 1'
#
loop_
_entity.id
_entity.type
_entity.pdbx_description
1 polymer ?
#
loop_
_entity_poly.entity_id
_entity_poly.type
_entity_poly.pdbx_seq_one_letter_code
_entity_poly.pdbx_strand_id
1 'polypeptide(L)'
;MVGQRGGSRDGAGRKPLYDEPTKVIRVPESRILEIKNYLTGSNKAKFNDVASITLVNPSSVMSIPLASEKVAAGFPSPAQDYVDKTLDMNEHLIKNEAATFVVRVASLSMRDAGIEIDDELIVDRSIEAKHEDIVIALIDNEFTVKRLMIEGDDNRWLKAENPEYSDIHLQDGQEMLIWGVVTFVIKPFRKR
;
A
#
# COMPACT_ATOMS: atom_id res chain seq x y z
N MET A 1 38.84 6.40 -59.71
CA MET A 1 38.62 7.13 -58.44
C MET A 1 37.37 6.56 -57.79
N VAL A 2 37.54 5.81 -56.69
CA VAL A 2 36.44 5.11 -56.01
C VAL A 2 35.68 6.10 -55.13
N GLY A 3 34.37 6.19 -55.35
CA GLY A 3 33.48 7.12 -54.66
C GLY A 3 33.32 6.80 -53.18
N GLN A 4 33.57 7.79 -52.34
CA GLN A 4 33.42 7.74 -50.89
C GLN A 4 31.93 7.70 -50.54
N ARG A 5 31.37 6.51 -50.29
CA ARG A 5 29.96 6.35 -49.90
C ARG A 5 29.82 6.48 -48.38
N GLY A 6 29.10 7.52 -47.97
CA GLY A 6 28.37 7.70 -46.69
C GLY A 6 28.97 7.04 -45.45
N GLY A 7 29.83 7.76 -44.72
CA GLY A 7 30.22 7.42 -43.35
C GLY A 7 29.15 7.85 -42.34
N SER A 8 29.05 7.10 -41.23
CA SER A 8 28.26 7.48 -40.07
C SER A 8 28.64 8.89 -39.60
N ARG A 9 27.65 9.77 -39.43
CA ARG A 9 27.85 11.10 -38.86
C ARG A 9 27.66 11.02 -37.36
N ASP A 10 28.45 11.76 -36.58
CA ASP A 10 28.20 11.92 -35.15
C ASP A 10 26.76 12.43 -34.93
N GLY A 11 25.99 11.69 -34.14
CA GLY A 11 24.56 11.94 -33.91
C GLY A 11 23.59 11.22 -34.86
N ALA A 12 24.06 10.41 -35.82
CA ALA A 12 23.20 9.56 -36.64
C ALA A 12 22.85 8.25 -35.91
N GLY A 13 21.59 8.08 -35.52
CA GLY A 13 21.08 6.86 -34.87
C GLY A 13 19.84 7.14 -34.03
N ARG A 14 19.06 6.09 -33.73
CA ARG A 14 17.96 6.18 -32.77
C ARG A 14 18.57 6.42 -31.37
N LYS A 15 18.16 7.49 -30.69
CA LYS A 15 18.61 7.78 -29.33
C LYS A 15 18.41 6.54 -28.44
N PRO A 16 19.40 6.16 -27.63
CA PRO A 16 19.29 5.00 -26.75
C PRO A 16 18.15 5.22 -25.75
N LEU A 17 17.36 4.17 -25.50
CA LEU A 17 16.25 4.19 -24.55
C LEU A 17 16.72 4.04 -23.09
N TYR A 18 17.95 3.52 -22.90
CA TYR A 18 18.56 3.25 -21.61
C TYR A 18 19.97 3.87 -21.58
N ASP A 19 20.41 4.31 -20.41
CA ASP A 19 21.74 4.92 -20.19
C ASP A 19 22.88 3.89 -20.12
N GLU A 20 22.60 2.63 -20.44
CA GLU A 20 23.53 1.51 -20.44
C GLU A 20 23.41 0.65 -21.72
N PRO A 21 24.45 -0.14 -22.07
CA PRO A 21 24.39 -1.04 -23.22
C PRO A 21 23.31 -2.11 -23.08
N THR A 22 22.45 -2.25 -24.09
CA THR A 22 21.39 -3.28 -24.11
C THR A 22 21.80 -4.51 -24.92
N LYS A 23 21.28 -5.69 -24.55
CA LYS A 23 21.52 -6.96 -25.26
C LYS A 23 20.20 -7.66 -25.58
N VAL A 24 20.08 -8.19 -26.80
CA VAL A 24 18.89 -8.94 -27.24
C VAL A 24 18.89 -10.33 -26.61
N ILE A 25 17.79 -10.70 -25.94
CA ILE A 25 17.55 -12.03 -25.37
C ILE A 25 16.18 -12.54 -25.84
N ARG A 26 16.05 -13.87 -26.04
CA ARG A 26 14.77 -14.51 -26.37
C ARG A 26 14.04 -14.87 -25.09
N VAL A 27 12.77 -14.47 -25.00
CA VAL A 27 11.93 -14.70 -23.82
C VAL A 27 10.62 -15.39 -24.23
N PRO A 28 10.03 -16.24 -23.37
CA PRO A 28 8.71 -16.82 -23.61
C PRO A 28 7.64 -15.74 -23.77
N GLU A 29 6.69 -15.94 -24.68
CA GLU A 29 5.63 -14.94 -24.96
C GLU A 29 4.79 -14.60 -23.72
N SER A 30 4.53 -15.59 -22.87
CA SER A 30 3.79 -15.41 -21.60
C SER A 30 4.47 -14.47 -20.60
N ARG A 31 5.77 -14.21 -20.75
CA ARG A 31 6.57 -13.37 -19.85
C ARG A 31 6.86 -11.98 -20.42
N ILE A 32 6.44 -11.68 -21.64
CA ILE A 32 6.75 -10.40 -22.31
C ILE A 32 6.16 -9.20 -21.54
N LEU A 33 4.92 -9.32 -21.05
CA LEU A 33 4.24 -8.26 -20.31
C LEU A 33 4.94 -7.94 -18.98
N GLU A 34 5.31 -8.98 -18.23
CA GLU A 34 6.02 -8.87 -16.95
C GLU A 34 7.37 -8.16 -17.12
N ILE A 35 8.16 -8.58 -18.10
CA ILE A 35 9.49 -8.01 -18.37
C ILE A 35 9.38 -6.56 -18.87
N LYS A 36 8.38 -6.26 -19.72
CA LYS A 36 8.12 -4.87 -20.16
C LYS A 36 7.83 -3.96 -18.98
N ASN A 37 6.90 -4.37 -18.10
CA ASN A 37 6.51 -3.59 -16.93
C ASN A 37 7.70 -3.33 -16.00
N TYR A 38 8.51 -4.37 -15.76
CA TYR A 38 9.73 -4.27 -14.96
C TYR A 38 10.73 -3.25 -15.52
N LEU A 39 11.01 -3.30 -16.83
CA LEU A 39 11.98 -2.40 -17.45
C LEU A 39 11.49 -0.95 -17.51
N THR A 40 10.19 -0.72 -17.73
CA THR A 40 9.60 0.63 -17.76
C THR A 40 9.45 1.28 -16.38
N GLY A 41 9.42 0.50 -15.30
CA GLY A 41 9.24 1.00 -13.93
C GLY A 41 10.51 1.56 -13.26
N SER A 42 11.66 1.50 -13.93
CA SER A 42 12.96 1.77 -13.29
C SER A 42 13.29 3.26 -13.05
N ASN A 43 12.51 4.20 -13.61
CA ASN A 43 12.79 5.64 -13.55
C ASN A 43 11.62 6.50 -13.07
N LYS A 44 10.58 5.90 -12.45
CA LYS A 44 9.55 6.64 -11.71
C LYS A 44 9.68 6.27 -10.24
N ALA A 45 9.57 7.27 -9.36
CA ALA A 45 9.64 7.09 -7.92
C ALA A 45 8.76 5.89 -7.51
N LYS A 46 9.33 4.96 -6.75
CA LYS A 46 8.68 3.71 -6.36
C LYS A 46 7.47 4.03 -5.49
N PHE A 47 6.25 3.98 -6.02
CA PHE A 47 5.01 4.14 -5.23
C PHE A 47 4.21 2.84 -5.14
N ASN A 48 4.87 1.69 -4.99
CA ASN A 48 4.19 0.43 -4.64
C ASN A 48 4.43 0.07 -3.18
N ASP A 49 3.63 0.66 -2.29
CA ASP A 49 3.62 0.29 -0.86
C ASP A 49 2.74 -0.92 -0.56
N VAL A 50 1.98 -1.40 -1.54
CA VAL A 50 1.01 -2.49 -1.38
C VAL A 50 1.44 -3.72 -2.18
N ALA A 51 1.59 -4.86 -1.49
CA ALA A 51 1.99 -6.14 -2.10
C ALA A 51 0.80 -6.89 -2.72
N SER A 52 -0.36 -6.89 -2.05
CA SER A 52 -1.55 -7.61 -2.49
C SER A 52 -2.80 -7.04 -1.85
N ILE A 53 -3.92 -7.10 -2.58
CA ILE A 53 -5.24 -6.70 -2.10
C ILE A 53 -6.19 -7.88 -2.28
N THR A 54 -6.87 -8.29 -1.20
CA THR A 54 -7.83 -9.41 -1.20
C THR A 54 -9.16 -8.97 -0.63
N LEU A 55 -10.27 -9.35 -1.28
CA LEU A 55 -11.62 -9.11 -0.78
C LEU A 55 -11.92 -10.05 0.39
N VAL A 56 -12.58 -9.54 1.44
CA VAL A 56 -13.01 -10.36 2.58
C VAL A 56 -14.37 -11.00 2.28
N ASN A 57 -14.52 -12.29 2.61
CA ASN A 57 -15.80 -13.00 2.57
C ASN A 57 -16.01 -13.73 3.92
N PRO A 58 -16.74 -13.12 4.87
CA PRO A 58 -16.97 -13.75 6.16
C PRO A 58 -17.91 -14.95 6.00
N SER A 59 -17.40 -16.14 6.29
CA SER A 59 -18.13 -17.41 6.12
C SER A 59 -18.33 -18.18 7.41
N SER A 60 -17.85 -17.65 8.54
CA SER A 60 -17.93 -18.27 9.85
C SER A 60 -18.26 -17.25 10.93
N VAL A 61 -18.92 -17.69 11.99
CA VAL A 61 -19.20 -16.88 13.19
C VAL A 61 -18.54 -17.59 14.37
N MET A 62 -17.81 -16.86 15.19
CA MET A 62 -17.12 -17.38 16.37
C MET A 62 -17.29 -16.43 17.55
N SER A 63 -17.90 -16.92 18.63
CA SER A 63 -18.05 -16.16 19.87
C SER A 63 -16.80 -16.29 20.72
N ILE A 64 -15.96 -15.27 20.73
CA ILE A 64 -14.75 -15.19 21.56
C ILE A 64 -15.11 -14.50 22.89
N PRO A 65 -14.89 -15.13 24.04
CA PRO A 65 -14.97 -14.47 25.35
C PRO A 65 -14.21 -13.14 25.37
N LEU A 66 -14.92 -12.03 25.63
CA LEU A 66 -14.33 -10.70 25.76
C LEU A 66 -14.30 -10.31 27.23
N ALA A 67 -13.10 -10.06 27.76
CA ALA A 67 -12.94 -9.56 29.11
C ALA A 67 -13.52 -8.14 29.22
N SER A 68 -14.36 -7.92 30.23
CA SER A 68 -15.11 -6.67 30.42
C SER A 68 -14.24 -5.50 30.92
N GLU A 69 -13.12 -5.79 31.57
CA GLU A 69 -12.21 -4.80 32.14
C GLU A 69 -10.92 -4.67 31.32
N LYS A 70 -10.44 -3.43 31.17
CA LYS A 70 -9.11 -3.17 30.62
C LYS A 70 -8.08 -3.77 31.57
N VAL A 71 -7.16 -4.58 31.04
CA VAL A 71 -6.03 -5.11 31.82
C VAL A 71 -5.17 -3.94 32.25
N ALA A 72 -5.34 -3.49 33.49
CA ALA A 72 -4.39 -2.58 34.12
C ALA A 72 -3.09 -3.34 34.36
N ALA A 73 -1.94 -2.70 34.15
CA ALA A 73 -0.65 -3.28 34.54
C ALA A 73 -0.63 -3.42 36.08
N GLY A 74 -0.90 -4.63 36.59
CA GLY A 74 -1.09 -4.92 38.02
C GLY A 74 -1.63 -6.33 38.26
N PHE A 75 -1.79 -6.72 39.53
CA PHE A 75 -2.29 -8.05 39.90
C PHE A 75 -3.83 -8.09 39.76
N PRO A 76 -4.39 -8.84 38.80
CA PRO A 76 -5.84 -8.96 38.67
C PRO A 76 -6.42 -9.76 39.84
N SER A 77 -7.59 -9.37 40.34
CA SER A 77 -8.19 -10.08 41.47
C SER A 77 -8.74 -11.45 41.01
N PRO A 78 -8.54 -12.55 41.75
CA PRO A 78 -8.95 -13.89 41.33
C PRO A 78 -10.47 -14.10 41.20
N ALA A 79 -11.29 -13.18 41.69
CA ALA A 79 -12.75 -13.33 41.80
C ALA A 79 -13.55 -12.71 40.64
N GLN A 80 -12.88 -12.30 39.55
CA GLN A 80 -13.50 -11.56 38.44
C GLN A 80 -13.95 -12.46 37.27
N ASP A 81 -14.62 -13.56 37.61
CA ASP A 81 -15.35 -14.39 36.65
C ASP A 81 -16.66 -13.70 36.22
N TYR A 82 -16.56 -12.71 35.33
CA TYR A 82 -17.74 -12.19 34.59
C TYR A 82 -17.36 -11.93 33.12
N VAL A 83 -17.39 -13.01 32.34
CA VAL A 83 -17.36 -12.96 30.87
C VAL A 83 -18.79 -12.78 30.37
N ASP A 84 -19.35 -11.57 30.52
CA ASP A 84 -20.72 -11.29 30.06
C ASP A 84 -20.80 -10.90 28.57
N LYS A 85 -19.65 -10.74 27.90
CA LYS A 85 -19.60 -10.34 26.49
C LYS A 85 -18.78 -11.31 25.66
N THR A 86 -19.34 -11.68 24.52
CA THR A 86 -18.65 -12.39 23.44
C THR A 86 -18.40 -11.44 22.28
N LEU A 87 -17.28 -11.62 21.59
CA LEU A 87 -16.88 -10.84 20.43
C LEU A 87 -16.75 -11.77 19.23
N ASP A 88 -17.40 -11.43 18.12
CA ASP A 88 -17.09 -12.00 16.82
C ASP A 88 -16.13 -11.07 16.07
N MET A 89 -15.04 -11.63 15.55
CA MET A 89 -14.00 -10.83 14.88
C MET A 89 -14.46 -10.30 13.53
N ASN A 90 -15.35 -11.00 12.82
CA ASN A 90 -15.89 -10.51 11.57
C ASN A 90 -16.76 -9.29 11.84
N GLU A 91 -17.70 -9.38 12.79
CA GLU A 91 -18.53 -8.23 13.18
C GLU A 91 -17.70 -7.07 13.75
N HIS A 92 -16.61 -7.37 14.46
CA HIS A 92 -15.75 -6.35 15.05
C HIS A 92 -14.92 -5.60 14.02
N LEU A 93 -14.34 -6.31 13.05
CA LEU A 93 -13.40 -5.75 12.08
C LEU A 93 -14.07 -5.30 10.78
N ILE A 94 -15.19 -5.92 10.39
CA ILE A 94 -15.83 -5.75 9.09
C ILE A 94 -17.19 -5.10 9.30
N LYS A 95 -17.29 -3.81 8.93
CA LYS A 95 -18.58 -3.10 8.92
C LYS A 95 -19.37 -3.35 7.66
N ASN A 96 -18.68 -3.41 6.52
CA ASN A 96 -19.29 -3.61 5.20
C ASN A 96 -18.47 -4.62 4.40
N GLU A 97 -18.95 -5.85 4.34
CA GLU A 97 -18.25 -6.99 3.72
C GLU A 97 -17.88 -6.72 2.26
N ALA A 98 -18.80 -6.15 1.48
CA ALA A 98 -18.59 -5.87 0.07
C ALA A 98 -17.56 -4.76 -0.20
N ALA A 99 -17.27 -3.93 0.82
CA ALA A 99 -16.35 -2.82 0.72
C ALA A 99 -15.07 -3.01 1.55
N THR A 100 -14.91 -4.15 2.23
CA THR A 100 -13.76 -4.43 3.12
C THR A 100 -12.74 -5.33 2.44
N PHE A 101 -11.48 -4.91 2.49
CA PHE A 101 -10.34 -5.59 1.87
C PHE A 101 -9.21 -5.77 2.88
N VAL A 102 -8.48 -6.87 2.74
CA VAL A 102 -7.19 -7.05 3.41
C VAL A 102 -6.09 -6.65 2.46
N VAL A 103 -5.18 -5.81 2.93
CA VAL A 103 -4.04 -5.33 2.16
C VAL A 103 -2.74 -5.64 2.88
N ARG A 104 -1.80 -6.28 2.19
CA ARG A 104 -0.46 -6.53 2.74
C ARG A 104 0.49 -5.40 2.37
N VAL A 105 1.19 -4.89 3.37
CA VAL A 105 2.15 -3.79 3.23
C VAL A 105 3.49 -4.29 2.70
N ALA A 106 4.05 -3.54 1.75
CA ALA A 106 5.33 -3.81 1.08
C ALA A 106 6.40 -2.74 1.37
N SER A 107 6.11 -1.77 2.24
CA SER A 107 6.94 -0.57 2.43
C SER A 107 7.03 -0.17 3.89
N LEU A 108 8.08 0.59 4.22
CA LEU A 108 8.33 1.14 5.55
C LEU A 108 7.92 2.61 5.67
N SER A 109 7.21 3.17 4.68
CA SER A 109 6.84 4.58 4.68
C SER A 109 5.94 5.00 5.85
N MET A 110 5.34 4.04 6.56
CA MET A 110 4.43 4.26 7.68
C MET A 110 4.94 3.65 9.00
N ARG A 111 6.26 3.42 9.11
CA ARG A 111 6.89 2.75 10.25
C ARG A 111 6.56 3.41 11.58
N ASP A 112 6.62 4.73 11.66
CA ASP A 112 6.42 5.47 12.91
C ASP A 112 4.93 5.55 13.29
N ALA A 113 4.03 5.20 12.35
CA ALA A 113 2.62 4.92 12.63
C ALA A 113 2.36 3.47 13.06
N GLY A 114 3.40 2.64 13.24
CA GLY A 114 3.29 1.24 13.65
C GLY A 114 3.00 0.26 12.52
N ILE A 115 3.11 0.70 11.25
CA ILE A 115 2.87 -0.10 10.06
C ILE A 115 4.21 -0.47 9.42
N GLU A 116 4.48 -1.76 9.29
CA GLU A 116 5.73 -2.31 8.75
C GLU A 116 5.45 -3.29 7.60
N ILE A 117 6.53 -3.74 6.95
CA ILE A 117 6.45 -4.74 5.89
C ILE A 117 5.79 -6.03 6.43
N ASP A 118 4.95 -6.64 5.59
CA ASP A 118 4.18 -7.85 5.83
C ASP A 118 2.98 -7.72 6.79
N ASP A 119 2.77 -6.54 7.39
CA ASP A 119 1.54 -6.26 8.15
C ASP A 119 0.30 -6.37 7.25
N GLU A 120 -0.81 -6.80 7.87
CA GLU A 120 -2.10 -6.91 7.22
C GLU A 120 -3.00 -5.73 7.65
N LEU A 121 -3.40 -4.92 6.69
CA LEU A 121 -4.30 -3.80 6.88
C LEU A 121 -5.73 -4.21 6.53
N ILE A 122 -6.69 -3.89 7.39
CA ILE A 122 -8.11 -3.92 7.03
C ILE A 122 -8.48 -2.56 6.48
N VAL A 123 -9.05 -2.54 5.28
CA VAL A 123 -9.34 -1.32 4.54
C VAL A 123 -10.79 -1.32 4.09
N ASP A 124 -11.50 -0.24 4.36
CA ASP A 124 -12.90 -0.06 3.99
C ASP A 124 -13.02 1.06 2.95
N ARG A 125 -13.60 0.73 1.78
CA ARG A 125 -13.82 1.69 0.70
C ARG A 125 -15.12 2.48 0.82
N SER A 126 -16.02 2.08 1.71
CA SER A 126 -17.30 2.77 1.92
C SER A 126 -17.19 3.96 2.88
N ILE A 127 -16.04 4.10 3.55
CA ILE A 127 -15.77 5.20 4.47
C ILE A 127 -15.20 6.39 3.70
N GLU A 128 -15.78 7.56 3.92
CA GLU A 128 -15.23 8.83 3.44
C GLU A 128 -13.98 9.19 4.28
N ALA A 129 -12.84 9.35 3.61
CA ALA A 129 -11.58 9.66 4.25
C ALA A 129 -11.54 11.08 4.80
N LYS A 130 -11.03 11.22 6.03
CA LYS A 130 -10.91 12.50 6.73
C LYS A 130 -9.45 12.91 6.89
N HIS A 131 -9.27 14.14 7.34
CA HIS A 131 -7.95 14.64 7.73
C HIS A 131 -7.32 13.72 8.78
N GLU A 132 -6.03 13.43 8.60
CA GLU A 132 -5.19 12.53 9.40
C GLU A 132 -5.54 11.04 9.32
N ASP A 133 -6.52 10.62 8.52
CA ASP A 133 -6.77 9.20 8.31
C ASP A 133 -5.61 8.53 7.57
N ILE A 134 -5.32 7.28 7.92
CA ILE A 134 -4.41 6.46 7.11
C ILE A 134 -5.22 5.88 5.96
N VAL A 135 -4.78 6.15 4.74
CA VAL A 135 -5.50 5.81 3.52
C VAL A 135 -4.63 4.98 2.59
N ILE A 136 -5.31 4.17 1.79
CA ILE A 136 -4.74 3.67 0.55
C ILE A 136 -5.13 4.65 -0.54
N ALA A 137 -4.13 5.26 -1.16
CA ALA A 137 -4.30 6.15 -2.30
C ALA A 137 -3.74 5.50 -3.57
N LEU A 138 -4.43 5.74 -4.68
CA LEU A 138 -3.98 5.42 -6.02
C LEU A 138 -3.50 6.72 -6.67
N ILE A 139 -2.22 6.78 -6.99
CA ILE A 139 -1.57 7.92 -7.64
C ILE A 139 -0.83 7.38 -8.86
N ASP A 140 -1.09 7.93 -10.06
CA ASP A 140 -0.50 7.46 -11.32
C ASP A 140 -0.61 5.93 -11.53
N ASN A 141 -1.73 5.36 -11.07
CA ASN A 141 -2.01 3.92 -11.14
C ASN A 141 -1.10 3.04 -10.25
N GLU A 142 -0.45 3.62 -9.24
CA GLU A 142 0.32 2.93 -8.19
C GLU A 142 -0.32 3.12 -6.80
N PHE A 143 -0.29 2.05 -5.98
CA PHE A 143 -0.92 2.05 -4.67
C PHE A 143 0.07 2.44 -3.57
N THR A 144 -0.25 3.49 -2.83
CA THR A 144 0.53 3.97 -1.69
C THR A 144 -0.30 3.96 -0.41
N VAL A 145 0.37 3.69 0.72
CA VAL A 145 -0.22 3.81 2.06
C VAL A 145 0.41 5.01 2.74
N LYS A 146 -0.41 6.01 3.07
CA LYS A 146 0.03 7.27 3.66
C LYS A 146 -1.04 7.86 4.58
N ARG A 147 -0.66 8.85 5.38
CA ARG A 147 -1.62 9.66 6.12
C ARG A 147 -2.16 10.77 5.24
N LEU A 148 -3.48 10.86 5.11
CA LEU A 148 -4.14 11.91 4.36
C LEU A 148 -4.09 13.23 5.13
N MET A 149 -3.49 14.24 4.53
CA MET A 149 -3.48 15.60 5.05
C MET A 149 -4.37 16.46 4.17
N ILE A 150 -5.20 17.30 4.81
CA ILE A 150 -6.18 18.16 4.17
C ILE A 150 -6.01 19.53 4.80
N GLU A 151 -5.57 20.49 4.02
CA GLU A 151 -5.33 21.86 4.44
C GLU A 151 -6.25 22.81 3.67
N GLY A 152 -7.07 23.57 4.38
CA GLY A 152 -8.07 24.45 3.74
C GLY A 152 -9.07 23.68 2.89
N ASP A 153 -9.64 24.36 1.89
CA ASP A 153 -10.79 23.84 1.14
C ASP A 153 -10.41 22.81 0.05
N ASP A 154 -9.14 22.73 -0.39
CA ASP A 154 -8.77 21.81 -1.49
C ASP A 154 -7.30 21.35 -1.52
N ASN A 155 -6.47 21.70 -0.54
CA ASN A 155 -5.08 21.24 -0.54
C ASN A 155 -4.98 19.87 0.14
N ARG A 156 -5.01 18.80 -0.65
CA ARG A 156 -4.84 17.42 -0.17
C ARG A 156 -3.46 16.89 -0.53
N TRP A 157 -2.78 16.32 0.45
CA TRP A 157 -1.47 15.71 0.26
C TRP A 157 -1.33 14.48 1.16
N LEU A 158 -0.30 13.68 0.92
CA LEU A 158 -0.08 12.42 1.63
C LEU A 158 1.23 12.49 2.42
N LYS A 159 1.11 12.38 3.73
CA LYS A 159 2.24 12.39 4.65
C LYS A 159 2.80 10.99 4.84
N ALA A 160 4.13 10.86 4.77
CA ALA A 160 4.83 9.66 5.20
C ALA A 160 5.07 9.72 6.71
N GLU A 161 4.81 8.61 7.40
CA GLU A 161 5.16 8.45 8.83
C GLU A 161 6.46 7.66 8.95
N ASN A 162 7.48 8.12 8.21
CA ASN A 162 8.86 7.67 8.31
C ASN A 162 9.77 8.78 7.73
N PRO A 163 10.71 9.34 8.52
CA PRO A 163 11.64 10.39 8.08
C PRO A 163 12.50 10.04 6.86
N GLU A 164 12.67 8.74 6.56
CA GLU A 164 13.42 8.27 5.39
C GLU A 164 12.61 8.37 4.08
N TYR A 165 11.31 8.69 4.17
CA TYR A 165 10.39 8.78 3.05
C TYR A 165 9.84 10.20 2.94
N SER A 166 9.77 10.71 1.72
CA SER A 166 9.22 12.04 1.46
C SER A 166 7.69 12.03 1.47
N ASP A 167 7.12 13.15 1.91
CA ASP A 167 5.71 13.46 1.72
C ASP A 167 5.38 13.62 0.23
N ILE A 168 4.16 13.26 -0.14
CA ILE A 168 3.67 13.31 -1.52
C ILE A 168 2.69 14.46 -1.63
N HIS A 169 3.12 15.52 -2.30
CA HIS A 169 2.27 16.59 -2.78
C HIS A 169 1.93 16.32 -4.25
N LEU A 170 0.66 16.50 -4.60
CA LEU A 170 0.21 16.31 -5.98
C LEU A 170 0.80 17.38 -6.88
N GLN A 171 1.37 16.96 -7.99
CA GLN A 171 1.88 17.87 -9.02
C GLN A 171 0.78 18.24 -10.01
N ASP A 172 0.98 19.32 -10.77
CA ASP A 172 0.05 19.76 -11.80
C ASP A 172 -0.28 18.62 -12.79
N GLY A 173 -1.56 18.23 -12.84
CA GLY A 173 -2.07 17.17 -13.71
C GLY A 173 -2.01 15.76 -13.14
N GLN A 174 -1.52 15.58 -11.90
CA GLN A 174 -1.55 14.31 -11.19
C GLN A 174 -2.86 14.15 -10.44
N GLU A 175 -3.52 13.00 -10.59
CA GLU A 175 -4.76 12.69 -9.88
C GLU A 175 -4.49 11.74 -8.72
N MET A 176 -5.03 12.07 -7.55
CA MET A 176 -5.08 11.17 -6.40
C MET A 176 -6.50 10.67 -6.22
N LEU A 177 -6.65 9.35 -6.24
CA LEU A 177 -7.87 8.69 -5.82
C LEU A 177 -7.66 8.04 -4.47
N ILE A 178 -8.45 8.43 -3.47
CA ILE A 178 -8.53 7.66 -2.23
C ILE A 178 -9.29 6.38 -2.52
N TRP A 179 -8.59 5.26 -2.43
CA TRP A 179 -9.15 3.95 -2.71
C TRP A 179 -9.92 3.39 -1.51
N GLY A 180 -9.44 3.65 -0.30
CA GLY A 180 -10.12 3.27 0.93
C GLY A 180 -9.36 3.72 2.19
N VAL A 181 -10.06 3.65 3.32
CA VAL A 181 -9.54 4.05 4.64
C VAL A 181 -9.09 2.82 5.40
N VAL A 182 -7.89 2.88 5.99
CA VAL A 182 -7.37 1.83 6.85
C VAL A 182 -8.07 1.91 8.21
N THR A 183 -8.76 0.85 8.60
CA THR A 183 -9.52 0.77 9.86
C THR A 183 -8.76 0.02 10.95
N PHE A 184 -8.00 -1.01 10.58
CA PHE A 184 -7.23 -1.82 11.52
C PHE A 184 -5.87 -2.24 10.93
N VAL A 185 -4.90 -2.45 11.81
CA VAL A 185 -3.60 -3.07 11.52
C VAL A 185 -3.51 -4.37 12.30
N ILE A 186 -3.28 -5.48 11.61
CA ILE A 186 -3.09 -6.80 12.19
C ILE A 186 -1.61 -7.14 12.11
N LYS A 187 -0.95 -7.15 13.28
CA LYS A 187 0.48 -7.41 13.43
C LYS A 187 0.74 -8.60 14.35
N PRO A 188 1.26 -9.74 13.84
CA PRO A 188 1.61 -10.89 14.68
C PRO A 188 2.97 -10.67 15.36
N PHE A 189 3.01 -10.68 16.69
CA PHE A 189 4.27 -10.61 17.44
C PHE A 189 4.98 -11.96 17.59
N ARG A 190 4.25 -13.06 17.47
CA ARG A 190 4.80 -14.42 17.53
C ARG A 190 4.90 -14.98 16.12
N LYS A 191 6.12 -15.29 15.67
CA LYS A 191 6.34 -16.04 14.44
C LYS A 191 5.72 -17.44 14.60
N ARG A 192 4.81 -17.79 13.69
CA ARG A 192 4.20 -19.12 13.63
C ARG A 192 5.19 -20.15 13.11
#